data_AF-A0A951XFZ0-F1
#
_entry.id   AF-A0A951XFZ0-F1
#
_cell.length_a   1.000
_cell.length_b   1.000
_cell.length_c   1.000
_cell.angle_alpha   90.00
_cell.angle_beta   90.00
_cell.angle_gamma   90.00
#
_symmetry.space_group_name_H-M   'P 1'
#
loop_
_entity.id
_entity.type
_entity.pdbx_description
1 polymer ?
#
loop_
_entity_poly.entity_id
_entity_poly.type
_entity_poly.pdbx_seq_one_letter_code
_entity_poly.pdbx_strand_id
1 'polypeptide(L)'
;MLFLQFSPHGRARARQRAGWSRQALERMLEHVVFDGLDATECTGALHRYLATLPQRKPDRFVRVYGEHIFVFGRESTPDVATLVTVLHLPHPFRAVARRAREMRHFMVA
;
A
#
# COMPACT_ATOMS: atom_id res chain seq x y z
N MET A 1 -0.39 0.41 -18.95
CA MET A 1 -1.48 1.00 -18.15
C MET A 1 -1.82 -0.02 -17.08
N LEU A 2 -1.68 0.33 -15.80
CA LEU A 2 -1.89 -0.64 -14.72
C LEU A 2 -3.39 -0.72 -14.38
N PHE A 3 -3.98 -1.90 -14.51
CA PHE A 3 -5.36 -2.17 -14.14
C PHE A 3 -5.45 -2.53 -12.65
N LEU A 4 -6.17 -1.72 -11.89
CA LEU A 4 -6.33 -1.89 -10.46
C LEU A 4 -7.66 -2.53 -10.13
N GLN A 5 -7.60 -3.61 -9.35
CA GLN A 5 -8.77 -4.33 -8.85
C GLN A 5 -8.69 -4.48 -7.34
N PHE A 6 -9.76 -4.96 -6.73
CA PHE A 6 -9.79 -5.31 -5.32
C PHE A 6 -10.61 -6.58 -5.12
N SER A 7 -10.09 -7.46 -4.27
CA SER A 7 -10.83 -8.63 -3.81
C SER A 7 -12.00 -8.21 -2.91
N PRO A 8 -13.02 -9.07 -2.73
CA PRO A 8 -14.09 -8.82 -1.75
C PRO A 8 -13.54 -8.57 -0.33
N HIS A 9 -12.49 -9.30 0.04
CA HIS A 9 -11.79 -9.11 1.31
C HIS A 9 -11.07 -7.76 1.37
N GLY A 10 -10.34 -7.39 0.32
CA GLY A 10 -9.65 -6.10 0.22
C GLY A 10 -10.62 -4.93 0.37
N ARG A 11 -11.78 -4.99 -0.30
CA ARG A 11 -12.86 -4.00 -0.16
C ARG A 11 -13.40 -3.93 1.27
N ALA A 12 -13.69 -5.06 1.90
CA ALA A 12 -14.18 -5.09 3.27
C ALA A 12 -13.18 -4.48 4.25
N ARG A 13 -11.88 -4.77 4.09
CA ARG A 13 -10.82 -4.21 4.93
C ARG A 13 -10.58 -2.73 4.68
N ALA A 14 -10.66 -2.26 3.44
CA ALA A 14 -10.60 -0.83 3.12
C ALA A 14 -11.73 -0.06 3.83
N ARG A 15 -12.96 -0.58 3.81
CA ARG A 15 -14.07 0.04 4.54
C ARG A 15 -13.88 0.03 6.05
N GLN A 16 -13.47 -1.10 6.62
CA GLN A 16 -13.30 -1.24 8.07
C GLN A 16 -12.14 -0.42 8.63
N ARG A 17 -11.02 -0.33 7.90
CA ARG A 17 -9.77 0.19 8.43
C ARG A 17 -9.48 1.62 7.96
N ALA A 18 -9.80 1.93 6.70
CA ALA A 18 -9.59 3.25 6.10
C ALA A 18 -10.89 4.06 5.96
N GLY A 19 -12.05 3.47 6.27
CA GLY A 19 -13.34 4.15 6.15
C GLY A 19 -13.82 4.35 4.71
N TRP A 20 -13.17 3.72 3.72
CA TRP A 20 -13.45 4.01 2.32
C TRP A 20 -14.70 3.27 1.82
N SER A 21 -15.57 4.01 1.14
CA SER A 21 -16.62 3.43 0.30
C SER A 21 -16.01 2.72 -0.91
N ARG A 22 -16.82 1.98 -1.68
CA ARG A 22 -16.34 1.33 -2.91
C ARG A 22 -15.79 2.37 -3.91
N GLN A 23 -16.55 3.43 -4.15
CA GLN A 23 -16.17 4.49 -5.10
C GLN A 23 -14.93 5.25 -4.62
N ALA A 24 -14.82 5.49 -3.31
CA ALA A 24 -13.62 6.08 -2.73
C ALA A 24 -12.41 5.14 -2.92
N LEU A 25 -12.57 3.83 -2.68
CA LEU A 25 -11.51 2.85 -2.89
C LEU A 25 -11.04 2.82 -4.35
N GLU A 26 -11.96 2.79 -5.32
CA GLU A 26 -11.64 2.81 -6.76
C GLU A 26 -10.76 4.02 -7.10
N ARG A 27 -11.12 5.21 -6.63
CA ARG A 27 -10.32 6.44 -6.83
C ARG A 27 -8.98 6.42 -6.09
N MET A 28 -8.98 5.93 -4.84
CA MET A 28 -7.80 6.00 -3.98
C MET A 28 -6.75 4.96 -4.34
N LEU A 29 -7.10 3.88 -5.03
CA LEU A 29 -6.15 2.84 -5.40
C LEU A 29 -5.02 3.35 -6.28
N GLU A 30 -5.32 4.24 -7.22
CA GLU A 30 -4.28 4.88 -8.06
C GLU A 30 -3.28 5.65 -7.19
N HIS A 31 -3.79 6.51 -6.29
CA HIS A 31 -2.94 7.23 -5.33
C HIS A 31 -2.15 6.30 -4.41
N VAL A 32 -2.73 5.18 -3.98
CA VAL A 32 -2.01 4.22 -3.15
C VAL A 32 -0.87 3.56 -3.92
N VAL A 33 -1.07 3.22 -5.19
CA VAL A 33 -0.06 2.49 -5.97
C VAL A 33 1.06 3.40 -6.44
N PHE A 34 0.72 4.61 -6.91
CA PHE A 34 1.68 5.57 -7.45
C PHE A 34 2.26 6.48 -6.37
N ASP A 35 1.45 6.91 -5.40
CA ASP A 35 1.87 7.84 -4.34
C ASP A 35 2.09 7.13 -2.98
N GLY A 36 1.86 5.82 -2.88
CA GLY A 36 2.24 5.06 -1.68
C GLY A 36 3.74 4.81 -1.62
N LEU A 37 4.28 4.67 -0.41
CA LEU A 37 5.66 4.26 -0.21
C LEU A 37 5.79 2.75 -0.38
N ASP A 38 6.73 2.32 -1.20
CA ASP A 38 7.22 0.97 -1.21
C ASP A 38 8.20 0.71 -0.05
N ALA A 39 8.58 -0.55 0.14
CA ALA A 39 9.50 -0.92 1.21
C ALA A 39 10.91 -0.35 0.99
N THR A 40 11.38 -0.28 -0.25
CA THR A 40 12.71 0.22 -0.64
C THR A 40 12.86 1.74 -0.45
N GLU A 41 11.75 2.49 -0.48
CA GLU A 41 11.69 3.91 -0.14
C GLU A 41 11.68 4.17 1.38
N CYS A 42 11.50 3.12 2.18
CA CYS A 42 11.57 3.19 3.63
C CYS A 42 12.98 2.82 4.13
N THR A 43 13.33 3.27 5.33
CA THR A 43 14.64 2.96 5.94
C THR A 43 14.47 2.33 7.34
N GLY A 44 15.55 1.71 7.81
CA GLY A 44 15.67 1.21 9.18
C GLY A 44 14.59 0.18 9.57
N ALA A 45 13.95 0.39 10.72
CA ALA A 45 12.97 -0.54 11.27
C ALA A 45 11.70 -0.67 10.41
N LEU A 46 11.28 0.42 9.75
CA LEU A 46 10.10 0.40 8.87
C LEU A 46 10.35 -0.47 7.64
N HIS A 47 11.50 -0.32 6.98
CA HIS A 47 11.89 -1.18 5.87
C HIS A 47 11.91 -2.66 6.28
N ARG A 48 12.57 -2.98 7.39
CA ARG A 48 12.61 -4.36 7.91
C ARG A 48 11.22 -4.90 8.18
N TYR A 49 10.36 -4.11 8.81
CA TYR A 49 8.98 -4.52 9.06
C TYR A 49 8.23 -4.80 7.75
N LEU A 50 8.24 -3.87 6.79
CA LEU A 50 7.56 -4.04 5.51
C LEU A 50 8.09 -5.22 4.71
N ALA A 51 9.41 -5.46 4.71
CA ALA A 51 10.04 -6.58 4.02
C ALA A 51 9.53 -7.95 4.50
N THR A 52 9.05 -8.06 5.74
CA THR A 52 8.50 -9.32 6.26
C THR A 52 7.09 -9.64 5.72
N LEU A 53 6.36 -8.65 5.19
CA LEU A 53 4.97 -8.84 4.74
C LEU A 53 4.87 -9.59 3.39
N PRO A 54 5.64 -9.25 2.33
CA PRO A 54 5.67 -9.98 1.07
C PRO A 54 6.36 -11.34 1.17
N GLN A 55 7.30 -11.55 2.09
CA GLN A 55 8.05 -12.82 2.19
C GLN A 55 7.17 -14.06 2.39
N ARG A 56 5.91 -13.87 2.78
CA ARG A 56 4.93 -14.96 2.88
C ARG A 56 4.42 -15.44 1.50
N LYS A 57 4.52 -14.62 0.45
CA LYS A 57 4.05 -14.89 -0.92
C LYS A 57 4.77 -13.97 -1.95
N PRO A 58 5.64 -14.51 -2.82
CA PRO A 58 6.51 -13.71 -3.71
C PRO A 58 5.76 -12.90 -4.77
N ASP A 59 4.52 -13.25 -5.08
CA ASP A 59 3.60 -12.55 -5.98
C ASP A 59 2.98 -11.29 -5.34
N ARG A 60 3.41 -10.88 -4.14
CA ARG A 60 2.84 -9.74 -3.43
C ARG A 60 3.77 -8.56 -3.34
N PHE A 61 3.18 -7.37 -3.37
CA PHE A 61 3.87 -6.14 -3.03
C PHE A 61 3.01 -5.29 -2.10
N VAL A 62 3.66 -4.35 -1.41
CA VAL A 62 3.01 -3.48 -0.42
C VAL A 62 3.20 -2.01 -0.78
N ARG A 63 2.23 -1.21 -0.36
CA ARG A 63 2.27 0.25 -0.40
C ARG A 63 1.81 0.80 0.94
N VAL A 64 2.60 1.68 1.54
CA VAL A 64 2.20 2.44 2.72
C VAL A 64 1.59 3.75 2.27
N TYR A 65 0.36 4.02 2.68
CA TYR A 65 -0.33 5.25 2.35
C TYR A 65 -1.16 5.73 3.55
N GLY A 66 -0.91 6.95 3.99
CA GLY A 66 -1.48 7.46 5.24
C GLY A 66 -1.06 6.60 6.43
N GLU A 67 -2.04 6.09 7.18
CA GLU A 67 -1.82 5.24 8.36
C GLU A 67 -2.03 3.75 8.07
N HIS A 68 -2.00 3.35 6.80
CA HIS A 68 -2.36 2.02 6.37
C HIS A 68 -1.33 1.40 5.43
N ILE A 69 -1.32 0.07 5.39
CA ILE A 69 -0.51 -0.74 4.49
C ILE A 69 -1.44 -1.48 3.56
N PHE A 70 -1.32 -1.24 2.28
CA PHE A 70 -2.10 -1.88 1.24
C PHE A 70 -1.28 -3.03 0.64
N VAL A 71 -1.84 -4.23 0.69
CA VAL A 71 -1.19 -5.44 0.20
C VAL A 71 -1.84 -5.85 -1.11
N PHE A 72 -1.05 -5.87 -2.17
CA PHE A 72 -1.47 -6.22 -3.51
C PHE A 72 -0.93 -7.60 -3.89
N GLY A 73 -1.72 -8.37 -4.63
CA GLY A 73 -1.25 -9.52 -5.39
C GLY A 73 -1.04 -9.12 -6.84
N ARG A 74 0.02 -9.63 -7.45
CA ARG A 74 0.22 -9.62 -8.90
C ARG A 74 -0.47 -10.83 -9.50
N GLU A 75 -1.21 -10.62 -10.57
CA GLU A 75 -1.78 -11.73 -11.33
C GLU A 75 -0.77 -12.23 -12.39
N SER A 76 -1.09 -13.35 -13.03
CA SER A 76 -0.30 -13.89 -14.14
C SER A 76 -0.20 -12.88 -15.30
N THR A 77 -1.13 -11.92 -15.38
CA THR A 77 -1.07 -10.79 -16.31
C THR A 77 -0.25 -9.64 -15.68
N PRO A 78 0.84 -9.20 -16.34
CA PRO A 78 1.80 -8.25 -15.75
C PRO A 78 1.22 -6.87 -15.44
N ASP A 79 0.14 -6.48 -16.11
CA ASP A 79 -0.49 -5.17 -15.97
C ASP A 79 -1.68 -5.13 -14.98
N VAL A 80 -1.90 -6.19 -14.19
CA VAL A 80 -3.00 -6.24 -13.22
C VAL A 80 -2.47 -6.35 -11.79
N ALA A 81 -2.97 -5.46 -10.92
CA ALA A 81 -2.72 -5.54 -9.48
C ALA A 81 -4.04 -5.57 -8.71
N THR A 82 -4.18 -6.58 -7.85
CA THR A 82 -5.41 -6.80 -7.06
C THR A 82 -5.14 -6.52 -5.59
N LEU A 83 -5.88 -5.57 -5.01
CA LEU A 83 -5.86 -5.32 -3.57
C LEU A 83 -6.40 -6.55 -2.82
N VAL A 84 -5.53 -7.19 -2.05
CA VAL A 84 -5.86 -8.38 -1.25
C VAL A 84 -6.35 -7.97 0.13
N THR A 85 -5.65 -7.05 0.80
CA THR A 85 -6.01 -6.60 2.15
C THR A 85 -5.40 -5.25 2.48
N VAL A 86 -5.93 -4.61 3.52
CA VAL A 86 -5.44 -3.33 4.06
C VAL A 86 -5.10 -3.55 5.52
N LEU A 87 -3.90 -3.26 6.00
CA LEU A 87 -3.50 -3.38 7.41
C LEU A 87 -3.35 -1.98 8.03
N HIS A 88 -3.42 -1.88 9.36
CA HIS A 88 -2.98 -0.67 10.04
C HIS A 88 -1.46 -0.63 10.05
N LEU A 89 -0.89 0.53 9.74
CA LEU A 89 0.52 0.78 10.00
C LEU A 89 0.73 0.85 11.52
N PRO A 90 1.63 0.03 12.10
CA PRO A 90 1.95 0.11 13.52
C PRO A 90 2.31 1.53 13.94
N HIS A 91 1.79 1.97 15.09
CA HIS A 91 1.95 3.34 15.58
C HIS A 91 3.40 3.87 15.54
N PRO A 92 4.44 3.08 15.94
CA PRO A 92 5.83 3.56 15.90
C PRO A 92 6.32 3.96 14.50
N PHE A 93 5.70 3.44 13.44
CA PHE A 93 6.13 3.67 12.07
C PHE A 93 5.41 4.82 11.36
N ARG A 94 4.31 5.35 11.93
CA ARG A 94 3.48 6.37 11.26
C ARG A 94 4.25 7.66 10.99
N ALA A 95 4.99 8.16 11.98
CA ALA A 95 5.80 9.37 11.82
C ALA A 95 6.90 9.20 10.78
N VAL A 96 7.55 8.03 10.77
CA VAL A 96 8.62 7.69 9.81
C VAL A 96 8.06 7.62 8.38
N ALA A 97 6.94 6.93 8.19
CA ALA A 97 6.28 6.83 6.89
C ALA A 97 5.83 8.20 6.37
N ARG A 98 5.24 9.04 7.23
CA ARG A 98 4.85 10.40 6.83
C ARG A 98 6.05 11.21 6.32
N ARG A 99 7.16 11.21 7.08
CA ARG A 99 8.37 11.94 6.71
C ARG A 99 8.99 11.42 5.41
N ALA A 100 9.03 10.10 5.22
CA ALA A 100 9.54 9.50 3.98
C ALA A 100 8.72 9.93 2.76
N ARG A 101 7.39 10.01 2.89
CA ARG A 101 6.51 10.47 1.80
C ARG A 101 6.71 11.94 1.47
N GLU A 102 6.84 12.79 2.49
CA GLU A 102 7.14 14.22 2.32
C GLU A 102 8.48 14.43 1.60
N MET A 103 9.54 13.71 1.98
CA MET A 103 10.84 13.79 1.34
C MET A 103 10.78 13.35 -0.13
N ARG A 104 10.01 12.30 -0.46
CA ARG A 104 9.84 11.88 -1.86
C ARG A 104 9.17 12.95 -2.71
N HIS A 105 8.11 13.58 -2.19
CA HIS A 105 7.42 14.64 -2.91
C HIS A 105 8.32 15.86 -3.15
N PHE A 106 9.26 16.14 -2.24
CA PHE A 106 10.25 17.20 -2.41
C PHE A 106 11.32 16.89 -3.47
N MET A 107 11.70 15.62 -3.66
CA MET A 107 12.71 15.24 -4.67
C MET A 107 12.17 15.14 -6.10
N VAL A 108 10.84 15.06 -6.25
CA VAL A 108 10.17 14.88 -7.55
C VAL A 108 9.54 16.21 -8.04
N ALA A 109 9.52 17.25 -7.20
CA ALA A 109 9.07 18.59 -7.54
C ALA A 109 10.24 19.48 -7.97
#